data_AF-A0A8T0IXP4-F1
#
_entry.id   AF-A0A8T0IXP4-F1
#
_cell.length_a   1.000
_cell.length_b   1.000
_cell.length_c   1.000
_cell.angle_alpha   90.00
_cell.angle_beta   90.00
_cell.angle_gamma   90.00
#
_symmetry.space_group_name_H-M   'P 1'
#
loop_
_entity.id
_entity.type
_entity.pdbx_description
1 polymer ?
#
loop_
_entity_poly.entity_id
_entity_poly.type
_entity_poly.pdbx_seq_one_letter_code
_entity_poly.pdbx_strand_id
1 'polypeptide(L)'
;MEENASKLHVWSPLYYGTLPHVIGGCSGGGLFRWLKLFPNGKRIAVDPISPFYDWNKPRGVALLLHSTIRMHCLLQKLQEELTEFPPVKLYRPIPRSGGGEVIVYPECVYKAVMPPLPIDRCRMLESLYDSIKSSRYLIQLISIRVVKKKTIIQLQPVGDPNARPRVLKDLEAAVHDILHGLVDLHNKGYTHRDLRWENFIKVNVQGEWKWVIIDLEAAGLDKEEWLGNGLRSWDAGMLKDRDGKKIYTKGSDMYQLGKLIVECWTLMRAWGENMQQEPGAAAKMLEDNCMEGCERCGKFDTKSKRGF
;
A
#
# COMPACT_ATOMS: atom_id res chain seq x y z
N MET A 1 -25.51 -2.33 -23.61
CA MET A 1 -24.58 -1.29 -23.09
C MET A 1 -24.15 -1.57 -21.65
N GLU A 2 -25.00 -2.19 -20.81
CA GLU A 2 -24.63 -2.59 -19.44
C GLU A 2 -23.47 -3.61 -19.36
N GLU A 3 -23.30 -4.47 -20.37
CA GLU A 3 -22.32 -5.57 -20.36
C GLU A 3 -20.84 -5.12 -20.39
N ASN A 4 -20.55 -3.90 -20.83
CA ASN A 4 -19.19 -3.36 -20.77
C ASN A 4 -18.90 -2.66 -19.44
N ALA A 5 -19.92 -2.09 -18.78
CA ALA A 5 -19.78 -1.55 -17.44
C ALA A 5 -19.58 -2.66 -16.39
N SER A 6 -20.15 -3.85 -16.61
CA SER A 6 -19.93 -5.01 -15.72
C SER A 6 -18.53 -5.63 -15.83
N LYS A 7 -17.78 -5.35 -16.90
CA LYS A 7 -16.39 -5.79 -17.09
C LYS A 7 -15.36 -4.80 -16.54
N LEU A 8 -15.77 -3.56 -16.28
CA LEU A 8 -14.92 -2.54 -15.70
C LEU A 8 -15.09 -2.59 -14.18
N HIS A 9 -14.00 -2.93 -13.49
CA HIS A 9 -13.93 -2.94 -12.02
C HIS A 9 -14.23 -1.55 -11.43
N VAL A 10 -14.47 -1.47 -10.12
CA VAL A 10 -14.76 -0.23 -9.37
C VAL A 10 -13.81 0.90 -9.76
N TRP A 11 -14.35 2.11 -9.96
CA TRP A 11 -13.54 3.31 -10.17
C TRP A 11 -12.69 3.59 -8.93
N SER A 12 -11.38 3.47 -9.03
CA SER A 12 -10.45 3.70 -7.91
C SER A 12 -9.40 4.73 -8.29
N PRO A 13 -9.14 5.72 -7.42
CA PRO A 13 -8.00 6.63 -7.57
C PRO A 13 -6.65 5.91 -7.66
N LEU A 14 -6.56 4.66 -7.20
CA LEU A 14 -5.35 3.86 -7.35
C LEU A 14 -4.99 3.56 -8.83
N TYR A 15 -6.01 3.42 -9.68
CA TYR A 15 -5.84 3.04 -11.10
C TYR A 15 -5.96 4.23 -12.02
N TYR A 16 -6.92 5.09 -11.71
CA TYR A 16 -7.26 6.23 -12.54
C TYR A 16 -6.64 7.53 -12.04
N GLY A 17 -5.94 7.51 -10.89
CA GLY A 17 -5.37 8.71 -10.29
C GLY A 17 -6.46 9.75 -10.02
N THR A 18 -6.18 10.98 -10.44
CA THR A 18 -7.11 12.11 -10.39
C THR A 18 -7.87 12.31 -11.70
N LEU A 19 -7.79 11.36 -12.64
CA LEU A 19 -8.43 11.53 -13.94
C LEU A 19 -9.96 11.68 -13.77
N PRO A 20 -10.57 12.70 -14.39
CA PRO A 20 -12.02 12.89 -14.32
C PRO A 20 -12.77 11.84 -15.14
N HIS A 21 -12.10 11.20 -16.11
CA HIS A 21 -12.62 10.15 -16.96
C HIS A 21 -11.49 9.40 -17.69
N VAL A 22 -11.81 8.23 -18.22
CA VAL A 22 -10.96 7.49 -19.18
C VAL A 22 -11.73 7.19 -20.45
N ILE A 23 -11.00 6.98 -21.54
CA ILE A 23 -11.57 6.66 -22.85
C ILE A 23 -11.66 5.13 -22.98
N GLY A 24 -12.84 4.65 -23.37
CA GLY A 24 -13.09 3.24 -23.67
C GLY A 24 -13.74 3.06 -25.04
N GLY A 25 -13.83 1.81 -25.49
CA GLY A 25 -14.56 1.42 -26.69
C GLY A 25 -15.63 0.39 -26.37
N CYS A 26 -16.75 0.42 -27.08
CA CYS A 26 -17.67 -0.72 -27.11
C CYS A 26 -17.92 -1.18 -28.54
N SER A 27 -17.97 -2.50 -28.71
CA SER A 27 -18.35 -3.13 -29.96
C SER A 27 -19.42 -4.20 -29.77
N GLY A 28 -20.21 -4.43 -30.81
CA GLY A 28 -21.23 -5.47 -30.85
C GLY A 28 -21.95 -5.49 -32.19
N GLY A 29 -22.19 -6.68 -32.74
CA GLY A 29 -22.98 -6.85 -33.97
C GLY A 29 -22.47 -6.06 -35.18
N GLY A 30 -21.16 -5.85 -35.30
CA GLY A 30 -20.57 -5.09 -36.40
C GLY A 30 -20.40 -3.59 -36.18
N LEU A 31 -20.86 -3.09 -35.02
CA LEU A 31 -20.80 -1.68 -34.65
C LEU A 31 -19.69 -1.45 -33.63
N PHE A 32 -19.06 -0.28 -33.70
CA PHE A 32 -18.12 0.22 -32.69
C PHE A 32 -18.44 1.68 -32.33
N ARG A 33 -18.19 2.10 -31.10
CA ARG A 33 -18.10 3.53 -30.74
C ARG A 33 -17.13 3.77 -29.58
N TRP A 34 -16.62 4.98 -29.52
CA TRP A 34 -15.85 5.50 -28.39
C TRP A 34 -16.77 6.01 -27.28
N LEU A 35 -16.35 5.76 -26.06
CA LEU A 35 -17.05 6.09 -24.83
C LEU A 35 -16.11 6.81 -23.87
N LYS A 36 -16.67 7.73 -23.08
CA LYS A 36 -16.09 8.30 -21.88
C LYS A 36 -16.61 7.52 -20.69
N LEU A 37 -15.70 7.01 -19.86
CA LEU A 37 -15.97 6.28 -18.63
C LEU A 37 -15.60 7.17 -17.45
N PHE A 38 -16.50 7.36 -16.48
CA PHE A 38 -16.28 8.29 -15.37
C PHE A 38 -16.89 7.79 -14.06
N PRO A 39 -16.41 8.25 -12.90
CA PRO A 39 -16.94 7.81 -11.62
C PRO A 39 -18.37 8.31 -11.42
N ASN A 40 -19.24 7.43 -10.96
CA ASN A 40 -20.56 7.75 -10.42
C ASN A 40 -20.75 6.98 -9.10
N GLY A 41 -20.23 7.55 -8.02
CA GLY A 41 -20.09 6.85 -6.74
C GLY A 41 -19.15 5.65 -6.87
N LYS A 42 -19.61 4.45 -6.48
CA LYS A 42 -18.84 3.20 -6.62
C LYS A 42 -18.96 2.54 -8.01
N ARG A 43 -19.77 3.10 -8.91
CA ARG A 43 -20.02 2.55 -10.25
C ARG A 43 -19.35 3.40 -11.31
N ILE A 44 -19.17 2.81 -12.49
CA ILE A 44 -18.70 3.51 -13.69
C ILE A 44 -19.91 3.92 -14.51
N ALA A 45 -20.04 5.22 -14.73
CA ALA A 45 -20.96 5.77 -15.72
C ALA A 45 -20.27 5.88 -17.08
N VAL A 46 -21.08 5.87 -18.14
CA VAL A 46 -20.61 5.76 -19.52
C VAL A 46 -21.36 6.77 -20.38
N ASP A 47 -20.62 7.67 -21.00
CA ASP A 47 -21.15 8.63 -21.97
C ASP A 47 -20.54 8.39 -23.35
N PRO A 48 -21.32 8.45 -24.43
CA PRO A 48 -20.75 8.35 -25.75
C PRO A 48 -20.01 9.62 -26.18
N ILE A 49 -18.83 9.44 -26.77
CA ILE A 49 -18.03 10.54 -27.35
C ILE A 49 -17.87 10.43 -28.87
N SER A 50 -18.43 9.38 -29.48
CA SER A 50 -18.48 9.22 -30.94
C SER A 50 -19.83 8.64 -31.39
N PRO A 51 -20.19 8.82 -32.69
CA PRO A 51 -21.24 8.02 -33.31
C PRO A 51 -20.84 6.54 -33.38
N PHE A 52 -21.79 5.69 -33.78
CA PHE A 52 -21.50 4.32 -34.15
C PHE A 52 -20.82 4.27 -35.52
N TYR A 53 -19.74 3.48 -35.59
CA TYR A 53 -19.06 3.10 -36.81
C TYR A 53 -19.45 1.67 -37.16
N ASP A 54 -20.06 1.50 -38.33
CA ASP A 54 -20.48 0.20 -38.86
C ASP A 54 -19.36 -0.36 -39.74
N TRP A 55 -18.57 -1.29 -39.18
CA TRP A 55 -17.44 -1.85 -39.91
C TRP A 55 -17.86 -2.86 -40.99
N ASN A 56 -19.15 -3.19 -41.10
CA ASN A 56 -19.67 -3.95 -42.24
C ASN A 56 -19.80 -3.08 -43.50
N LYS A 57 -19.61 -1.75 -43.38
CA LYS A 57 -19.66 -0.80 -44.48
C LYS A 57 -18.28 -0.17 -44.72
N PRO A 58 -17.81 -0.05 -45.98
CA PRO A 58 -16.50 0.54 -46.29
C PRO A 58 -16.32 1.94 -45.68
N ARG A 59 -17.36 2.78 -45.70
CA ARG A 59 -17.34 4.10 -45.08
C ARG A 59 -17.17 4.04 -43.56
N GLY A 60 -17.83 3.09 -42.89
CA GLY A 60 -17.72 2.93 -41.44
C GLY A 60 -16.34 2.42 -41.03
N VAL A 61 -15.72 1.53 -41.83
CA VAL A 61 -14.32 1.12 -41.66
C VAL A 61 -13.37 2.33 -41.77
N ALA A 62 -13.51 3.16 -42.80
CA ALA A 62 -12.67 4.34 -42.98
C ALA A 62 -12.81 5.35 -41.81
N LEU A 63 -14.04 5.58 -41.35
CA LEU A 63 -14.30 6.46 -40.21
C LEU A 63 -13.76 5.89 -38.90
N LEU A 64 -13.89 4.58 -38.68
CA LEU A 64 -13.34 3.89 -37.52
C LEU A 64 -11.81 4.04 -37.50
N LEU A 65 -11.13 3.71 -38.60
CA LEU A 65 -9.67 3.86 -38.71
C LEU A 65 -9.22 5.29 -38.41
N HIS A 66 -9.86 6.28 -39.03
CA HIS A 66 -9.55 7.68 -38.79
C HIS A 66 -9.79 8.09 -37.32
N SER A 67 -10.87 7.61 -36.69
CA SER A 67 -11.12 7.87 -35.27
C SER A 67 -10.07 7.21 -34.36
N THR A 68 -9.62 5.99 -34.68
CA THR A 68 -8.58 5.28 -33.94
C THR A 68 -7.24 5.98 -34.03
N ILE A 69 -6.86 6.48 -35.21
CA ILE A 69 -5.64 7.28 -35.40
C ILE A 69 -5.71 8.54 -34.53
N ARG A 70 -6.84 9.26 -34.55
CA ARG A 70 -7.01 10.46 -33.72
C ARG A 70 -6.94 10.14 -32.22
N MET A 71 -7.55 9.04 -31.78
CA MET A 71 -7.47 8.60 -30.39
C MET A 71 -6.03 8.23 -30.01
N HIS A 72 -5.29 7.56 -30.89
CA HIS A 72 -3.89 7.24 -30.65
C HIS A 72 -3.04 8.51 -30.48
N CYS A 73 -3.17 9.48 -31.38
CA CYS A 73 -2.45 10.76 -31.28
C CYS A 73 -2.83 11.53 -30.00
N LEU A 74 -4.12 11.54 -29.63
CA LEU A 74 -4.59 12.16 -28.39
C LEU A 74 -3.96 11.47 -27.17
N LEU A 75 -3.96 10.14 -27.12
CA LEU A 75 -3.39 9.38 -26.01
C LEU A 75 -1.87 9.56 -25.91
N GLN A 76 -1.15 9.66 -27.04
CA GLN A 76 0.28 10.00 -27.04
C GLN A 76 0.52 11.39 -26.45
N LYS A 77 -0.26 12.39 -26.89
CA LYS A 77 -0.13 13.75 -26.35
C LYS A 77 -0.48 13.80 -24.86
N LEU A 78 -1.53 13.10 -24.43
CA LEU A 78 -1.87 12.97 -23.02
C LEU A 78 -0.76 12.27 -22.23
N GLN A 79 -0.11 11.26 -22.79
CA GLN A 79 1.01 10.57 -22.14
C GLN A 79 2.20 11.50 -21.90
N GLU A 80 2.49 12.42 -22.82
CA GLU A 80 3.54 13.43 -22.64
C GLU A 80 3.21 14.43 -21.52
N GLU A 81 1.93 14.75 -21.34
CA GLU A 81 1.46 15.70 -20.31
C GLU A 81 1.22 15.02 -18.95
N LEU A 82 0.98 13.70 -18.92
CA LEU A 82 0.79 12.91 -17.70
C LEU A 82 2.14 12.54 -17.08
N THR A 83 2.59 13.37 -16.14
CA THR A 83 3.86 13.20 -15.42
C THR A 83 3.84 12.09 -14.36
N GLU A 84 2.66 11.66 -13.89
CA GLU A 84 2.52 10.63 -12.86
C GLU A 84 1.60 9.48 -13.37
N PHE A 85 2.21 8.43 -13.94
CA PHE A 85 1.50 7.18 -14.22
C PHE A 85 0.96 6.58 -12.91
N PRO A 86 -0.13 5.78 -12.95
CA PRO A 86 -0.70 5.20 -11.74
C PRO A 86 0.40 4.47 -10.95
N PRO A 87 0.44 4.66 -9.63
CA PRO A 87 1.52 4.14 -8.80
C PRO A 87 1.63 2.61 -8.85
N VAL A 88 0.58 1.91 -9.30
CA VAL A 88 0.47 0.45 -9.25
C VAL A 88 0.20 -0.16 -10.62
N LYS A 89 1.08 -1.06 -11.06
CA LYS A 89 0.91 -1.87 -12.27
C LYS A 89 0.05 -3.10 -11.97
N LEU A 90 -1.21 -3.08 -12.37
CA LEU A 90 -2.14 -4.21 -12.19
C LEU A 90 -1.81 -5.41 -13.09
N TYR A 91 -2.20 -6.60 -12.62
CA TYR A 91 -2.15 -7.89 -13.34
C TYR A 91 -0.77 -8.34 -13.84
N ARG A 92 0.28 -7.56 -13.57
CA ARG A 92 1.65 -7.84 -13.96
C ARG A 92 2.40 -8.41 -12.76
N PRO A 93 3.00 -9.61 -12.88
CA PRO A 93 3.91 -10.12 -11.87
C PRO A 93 5.10 -9.20 -11.68
N ILE A 94 5.32 -8.82 -10.42
CA ILE A 94 6.48 -8.06 -9.96
C ILE A 94 7.40 -9.05 -9.24
N PRO A 95 8.54 -9.43 -9.85
CA PRO A 95 9.50 -10.32 -9.20
C PRO A 95 10.10 -9.66 -7.97
N ARG A 96 10.32 -10.45 -6.91
CA ARG A 96 10.94 -10.02 -5.66
C ARG A 96 12.22 -10.81 -5.41
N SER A 97 13.11 -10.21 -4.62
CA SER A 97 14.33 -10.87 -4.14
C SER A 97 13.99 -12.20 -3.46
N GLY A 98 14.69 -13.27 -3.82
CA GLY A 98 14.44 -14.63 -3.31
C GLY A 98 13.54 -15.50 -4.21
N GLY A 99 13.14 -15.02 -5.39
CA GLY A 99 12.36 -15.82 -6.36
C GLY A 99 10.85 -15.82 -6.11
N GLY A 100 10.37 -14.98 -5.19
CA GLY A 100 8.96 -14.70 -5.02
C GLY A 100 8.42 -13.70 -6.03
N GLU A 101 7.10 -13.56 -6.09
CA GLU A 101 6.39 -12.66 -7.01
C GLU A 101 5.22 -11.99 -6.30
N VAL A 102 4.93 -10.75 -6.67
CA VAL A 102 3.72 -10.04 -6.23
C VAL A 102 2.89 -9.66 -7.44
N ILE A 103 1.60 -9.99 -7.42
CA ILE A 103 0.64 -9.59 -8.45
C ILE A 103 -0.46 -8.79 -7.76
N VAL A 104 -0.66 -7.55 -8.22
CA VAL A 104 -1.73 -6.71 -7.70
C VAL A 104 -2.95 -6.82 -8.60
N TYR A 105 -4.09 -7.13 -8.00
CA TYR A 105 -5.42 -7.11 -8.63
C TYR A 105 -6.22 -5.95 -8.05
N PRO A 106 -7.41 -5.63 -8.61
CA PRO A 106 -8.20 -4.50 -8.12
C PRO A 106 -8.63 -4.61 -6.65
N GLU A 107 -8.95 -5.82 -6.20
CA GLU A 107 -9.53 -6.03 -4.86
C GLU A 107 -8.58 -6.74 -3.90
N CYS A 108 -7.49 -7.32 -4.40
CA CYS A 108 -6.53 -8.04 -3.57
C CYS A 108 -5.13 -8.04 -4.17
N VAL A 109 -4.16 -8.38 -3.31
CA VAL A 109 -2.77 -8.62 -3.69
C VAL A 109 -2.47 -10.10 -3.51
N TYR A 110 -1.86 -10.72 -4.52
CA TYR A 110 -1.30 -12.06 -4.42
C TYR A 110 0.21 -11.96 -4.24
N LYS A 111 0.73 -12.62 -3.21
CA LYS A 111 2.16 -12.77 -2.97
C LYS A 111 2.52 -14.24 -3.01
N ALA A 112 3.35 -14.60 -3.98
CA ALA A 112 3.93 -15.92 -4.12
C ALA A 112 5.31 -15.93 -3.46
N VAL A 113 5.51 -16.79 -2.47
CA VAL A 113 6.78 -16.98 -1.77
C VAL A 113 7.40 -18.30 -2.21
N MET A 114 8.68 -18.24 -2.56
CA MET A 114 9.50 -19.38 -2.98
C MET A 114 10.84 -19.34 -2.22
N PRO A 115 11.32 -20.48 -1.64
CA PRO A 115 10.61 -21.75 -1.45
C PRO A 115 9.32 -21.59 -0.61
N PRO A 116 8.42 -22.60 -0.58
CA PRO A 116 7.20 -22.48 0.21
C PRO A 116 7.55 -22.29 1.68
N LEU A 117 6.75 -21.47 2.37
CA LEU A 117 6.88 -21.26 3.81
C LEU A 117 6.65 -22.58 4.56
N PRO A 118 7.39 -22.84 5.65
CA PRO A 118 7.11 -23.98 6.52
C PRO A 118 5.67 -23.97 7.02
N ILE A 119 5.06 -25.16 7.20
CA ILE A 119 3.66 -25.30 7.62
C ILE A 119 3.40 -24.55 8.93
N ASP A 120 4.31 -24.63 9.90
CA ASP A 120 4.16 -23.93 11.18
C ASP A 120 4.24 -22.42 11.04
N ARG A 121 4.99 -21.91 10.06
CA ARG A 121 5.00 -20.48 9.72
C ARG A 121 3.66 -20.06 9.12
N CYS A 122 3.09 -20.86 8.22
CA CYS A 122 1.75 -20.60 7.67
C CYS A 122 0.70 -20.54 8.78
N ARG A 123 0.68 -21.52 9.69
CA ARG A 123 -0.26 -21.55 10.84
C ARG A 123 -0.09 -20.35 11.76
N MET A 124 1.15 -19.96 12.04
CA MET A 124 1.42 -18.77 12.86
C MET A 124 0.89 -17.51 12.18
N LEU A 125 1.13 -17.34 10.88
CA LEU A 125 0.60 -16.20 10.13
C LEU A 125 -0.92 -16.20 10.12
N GLU A 126 -1.59 -17.33 9.88
CA GLU A 126 -3.05 -17.42 9.96
C GLU A 126 -3.58 -16.99 11.33
N SER A 127 -2.96 -17.46 12.42
CA SER A 127 -3.31 -17.06 13.79
C SER A 127 -3.09 -15.56 14.03
N LEU A 128 -1.96 -15.02 13.57
CA LEU A 128 -1.65 -13.60 13.65
C LEU A 128 -2.73 -12.78 12.94
N TYR A 129 -3.03 -13.11 11.69
CA TYR A 129 -4.01 -12.41 10.87
C TYR A 129 -5.43 -12.49 11.45
N ASP A 130 -5.86 -13.65 11.96
CA ASP A 130 -7.17 -13.77 12.62
C ASP A 130 -7.24 -12.89 13.89
N SER A 131 -6.14 -12.78 14.64
CA SER A 131 -6.09 -11.98 15.86
C SER A 131 -6.24 -10.47 15.62
N ILE A 132 -5.90 -10.00 14.42
CA ILE A 132 -5.91 -8.58 14.01
C ILE A 132 -7.03 -8.22 13.02
N LYS A 133 -7.98 -9.13 12.76
CA LYS A 133 -9.03 -8.96 11.74
C LYS A 133 -9.91 -7.72 11.87
N SER A 134 -9.97 -7.13 13.07
CA SER A 134 -10.72 -5.90 13.36
C SER A 134 -9.93 -4.62 13.07
N SER A 135 -8.62 -4.72 12.84
CA SER A 135 -7.77 -3.55 12.60
C SER A 135 -8.03 -2.98 11.22
N ARG A 136 -8.15 -1.65 11.16
CA ARG A 136 -8.27 -0.90 9.90
C ARG A 136 -6.92 -0.35 9.40
N TYR A 137 -5.87 -0.53 10.20
CA TYR A 137 -4.53 0.01 9.98
C TYR A 137 -3.50 -1.08 9.66
N LEU A 138 -3.93 -2.35 9.70
CA LEU A 138 -3.12 -3.50 9.33
C LEU A 138 -3.70 -4.20 8.10
N ILE A 139 -2.83 -4.72 7.25
CA ILE A 139 -3.22 -5.59 6.13
C ILE A 139 -3.95 -6.83 6.65
N GLN A 140 -4.95 -7.26 5.89
CA GLN A 140 -5.84 -8.37 6.20
C GLN A 140 -5.59 -9.54 5.26
N LEU A 141 -5.67 -10.74 5.83
CA LEU A 141 -5.54 -11.97 5.09
C LEU A 141 -6.89 -12.40 4.50
N ILE A 142 -6.87 -12.77 3.22
CA ILE A 142 -7.98 -13.47 2.56
C ILE A 142 -7.74 -14.98 2.61
N SER A 143 -6.55 -15.44 2.21
CA SER A 143 -6.19 -16.86 2.28
C SER A 143 -4.68 -17.10 2.21
N ILE A 144 -4.21 -18.17 2.84
CA ILE A 144 -2.87 -18.75 2.62
C ILE A 144 -3.06 -20.14 2.02
N ARG A 145 -2.36 -20.43 0.92
CA ARG A 145 -2.41 -21.72 0.24
C ARG A 145 -1.02 -22.15 -0.19
N VAL A 146 -0.62 -23.38 0.16
CA VAL A 146 0.60 -23.98 -0.37
C VAL A 146 0.25 -24.71 -1.66
N VAL A 147 0.85 -24.31 -2.77
CA VAL A 147 0.60 -24.89 -4.10
C VAL A 147 1.92 -25.29 -4.73
N LYS A 148 2.12 -26.59 -4.94
CA LYS A 148 3.36 -27.15 -5.51
C LYS A 148 4.59 -26.71 -4.71
N LYS A 149 5.42 -25.83 -5.29
CA LYS A 149 6.69 -25.32 -4.73
C LYS A 149 6.61 -23.86 -4.28
N LYS A 150 5.41 -23.35 -3.98
CA LYS A 150 5.21 -21.96 -3.52
C LYS A 150 4.10 -21.85 -2.50
N THR A 151 4.22 -20.86 -1.62
CA THR A 151 3.12 -20.40 -0.76
C THR A 151 2.49 -19.16 -1.40
N ILE A 152 1.18 -19.21 -1.62
CA ILE A 152 0.39 -18.11 -2.16
C ILE A 152 -0.38 -17.47 -1.00
N ILE A 153 -0.12 -16.20 -0.75
CA ILE A 153 -0.77 -15.39 0.26
C ILE A 153 -1.63 -14.36 -0.47
N GLN A 154 -2.92 -14.33 -0.17
CA GLN A 154 -3.87 -13.38 -0.74
C GLN A 154 -4.24 -12.35 0.34
N LEU A 155 -4.04 -11.06 0.04
CA LEU A 155 -4.10 -9.96 1.00
C LEU A 155 -5.02 -8.83 0.52
N GLN A 156 -5.55 -8.05 1.46
CA GLN A 156 -6.31 -6.82 1.24
C GLN A 156 -6.09 -5.84 2.40
N PRO A 157 -6.31 -4.52 2.25
CA PRO A 157 -6.69 -3.80 1.04
C PRO A 157 -5.55 -3.65 0.03
N VAL A 158 -5.90 -3.19 -1.18
CA VAL A 158 -4.94 -2.73 -2.19
C VAL A 158 -4.77 -1.22 -2.06
N GLY A 159 -3.52 -0.76 -1.96
CA GLY A 159 -3.17 0.64 -1.77
C GLY A 159 -1.95 1.04 -2.60
N ASP A 160 -1.56 2.30 -2.50
CA ASP A 160 -0.39 2.85 -3.18
C ASP A 160 0.87 2.51 -2.36
N PRO A 161 1.77 1.64 -2.88
CA PRO A 161 3.01 1.26 -2.20
C PRO A 161 4.15 2.28 -2.36
N ASN A 162 4.00 3.23 -3.28
CA ASN A 162 4.98 4.29 -3.55
C ASN A 162 4.62 5.59 -2.83
N ALA A 163 3.47 5.64 -2.16
CA ALA A 163 3.07 6.77 -1.35
C ALA A 163 4.15 7.06 -0.30
N ARG A 164 4.54 8.34 -0.21
CA ARG A 164 5.44 8.86 0.82
C ARG A 164 4.87 10.18 1.34
N PRO A 165 4.93 10.45 2.65
CA PRO A 165 4.60 11.77 3.15
C PRO A 165 5.48 12.82 2.48
N ARG A 166 4.85 13.84 1.90
CA ARG A 166 5.55 14.95 1.23
C ARG A 166 5.48 16.26 2.00
N VAL A 167 4.45 16.42 2.86
CA VAL A 167 4.20 17.59 3.71
C VAL A 167 3.96 17.16 5.16
N LEU A 168 4.21 18.05 6.13
CA LEU A 168 4.11 17.73 7.56
C LEU A 168 2.78 17.08 7.95
N LYS A 169 1.67 17.66 7.49
CA LYS A 169 0.32 17.16 7.77
C LYS A 169 0.12 15.71 7.30
N ASP A 170 0.74 15.32 6.19
CA ASP A 170 0.64 13.95 5.69
C ASP A 170 1.53 12.99 6.49
N LEU A 171 2.65 13.48 7.02
CA LEU A 171 3.52 12.72 7.92
C LEU A 171 2.82 12.48 9.26
N GLU A 172 2.18 13.51 9.83
CA GLU A 172 1.36 13.40 11.04
C GLU A 172 0.26 12.34 10.87
N ALA A 173 -0.49 12.40 9.75
CA ALA A 173 -1.52 11.42 9.44
C ALA A 173 -0.94 9.99 9.28
N ALA A 174 0.22 9.85 8.62
CA ALA A 174 0.90 8.56 8.49
C ALA A 174 1.30 7.99 9.84
N VAL A 175 1.94 8.80 10.68
CA VAL A 175 2.41 8.38 12.01
C VAL A 175 1.24 7.99 12.90
N HIS A 176 0.17 8.79 12.92
CA HIS A 176 -1.06 8.48 13.64
C HIS A 176 -1.60 7.08 13.25
N ASP A 177 -1.80 6.85 11.95
CA ASP A 177 -2.36 5.59 11.46
C ASP A 177 -1.43 4.39 11.71
N ILE A 178 -0.12 4.57 11.53
CA ILE A 178 0.88 3.53 11.82
C ILE A 178 0.90 3.21 13.32
N LEU A 179 0.82 4.20 14.21
CA LEU A 179 0.77 3.98 15.65
C LEU A 179 -0.45 3.16 16.05
N HIS A 180 -1.63 3.45 15.48
CA HIS A 180 -2.81 2.63 15.72
C HIS A 180 -2.64 1.18 15.24
N GLY A 181 -2.04 0.97 14.07
CA GLY A 181 -1.71 -0.36 13.57
C GLY A 181 -0.73 -1.11 14.50
N LEU A 182 0.29 -0.42 14.99
CA LEU A 182 1.25 -1.00 15.94
C LEU A 182 0.59 -1.34 17.27
N VAL A 183 -0.27 -0.48 17.82
CA VAL A 183 -1.04 -0.77 19.04
C VAL A 183 -1.90 -2.02 18.86
N ASP A 184 -2.61 -2.14 17.74
CA ASP A 184 -3.42 -3.32 17.43
C ASP A 184 -2.56 -4.60 17.39
N LEU A 185 -1.41 -4.55 16.72
CA LEU A 185 -0.48 -5.68 16.63
C LEU A 185 0.15 -6.04 17.99
N HIS A 186 0.61 -5.02 18.72
CA HIS A 186 1.30 -5.15 20.01
C HIS A 186 0.37 -5.67 21.10
N ASN A 187 -0.91 -5.28 21.08
CA ASN A 187 -1.91 -5.79 22.02
C ASN A 187 -2.18 -7.30 21.84
N LYS A 188 -1.90 -7.84 20.65
CA LYS A 188 -1.96 -9.28 20.38
C LYS A 188 -0.66 -10.02 20.71
N GLY A 189 0.35 -9.32 21.23
CA GLY A 189 1.63 -9.89 21.62
C GLY A 189 2.61 -10.07 20.47
N TYR A 190 2.35 -9.46 19.31
CA TYR A 190 3.23 -9.51 18.15
C TYR A 190 4.03 -8.22 17.99
N THR A 191 5.10 -8.32 17.21
CA THR A 191 5.96 -7.24 16.74
C THR A 191 6.09 -7.35 15.23
N HIS A 192 6.17 -6.23 14.53
CA HIS A 192 6.25 -6.22 13.06
C HIS A 192 7.63 -6.64 12.55
N ARG A 193 8.69 -6.11 13.19
CA ARG A 193 10.11 -6.44 12.90
C ARG A 193 10.70 -5.91 11.61
N ASP A 194 9.94 -5.23 10.76
CA ASP A 194 10.39 -4.76 9.45
C ASP A 194 9.68 -3.47 9.07
N LEU A 195 9.68 -2.49 9.98
CA LEU A 195 9.08 -1.20 9.68
C LEU A 195 10.01 -0.44 8.73
N ARG A 196 9.47 -0.13 7.56
CA ARG A 196 10.09 0.70 6.53
C ARG A 196 8.99 1.29 5.66
N TRP A 197 9.28 2.39 4.98
CA TRP A 197 8.28 3.06 4.15
C TRP A 197 7.70 2.18 3.03
N GLU A 198 8.46 1.20 2.54
CA GLU A 198 8.01 0.20 1.55
C GLU A 198 6.96 -0.76 2.11
N ASN A 199 6.88 -0.87 3.43
CA ASN A 199 5.93 -1.72 4.14
C ASN A 199 4.72 -0.92 4.66
N PHE A 200 4.49 0.28 4.12
CA PHE A 200 3.26 1.05 4.30
C PHE A 200 2.63 1.33 2.94
N ILE A 201 1.30 1.22 2.88
CA ILE A 201 0.51 1.59 1.70
C ILE A 201 -0.50 2.67 2.06
N LYS A 202 -0.77 3.56 1.11
CA LYS A 202 -1.84 4.56 1.27
C LYS A 202 -3.11 4.07 0.58
N VAL A 203 -4.21 3.98 1.32
CA VAL A 203 -5.47 3.41 0.85
C VAL A 203 -6.56 4.47 0.94
N ASN A 204 -7.37 4.61 -0.09
CA ASN A 204 -8.60 5.40 -0.01
C ASN A 204 -9.77 4.48 0.36
N VAL A 205 -10.29 4.65 1.57
CA VAL A 205 -11.47 3.92 2.05
C VAL A 205 -12.63 4.90 2.13
N GLN A 206 -13.57 4.79 1.18
CA GLN A 206 -14.80 5.61 1.15
C GLN A 206 -14.55 7.12 1.15
N GLY A 207 -13.48 7.58 0.49
CA GLY A 207 -13.12 8.99 0.42
C GLY A 207 -12.07 9.42 1.46
N GLU A 208 -11.82 8.61 2.48
CA GLU A 208 -10.79 8.88 3.49
C GLU A 208 -9.48 8.16 3.14
N TRP A 209 -8.39 8.92 3.04
CA TRP A 209 -7.05 8.36 2.88
C TRP A 209 -6.49 7.92 4.21
N LYS A 210 -5.97 6.69 4.27
CA LYS A 210 -5.37 6.09 5.47
C LYS A 210 -4.08 5.37 5.12
N TRP A 211 -3.17 5.29 6.08
CA TRP A 211 -1.97 4.48 5.97
C TRP A 211 -2.20 3.12 6.61
N VAL A 212 -1.75 2.08 5.91
CA VAL A 212 -1.92 0.68 6.33
C VAL A 212 -0.55 0.00 6.34
N ILE A 213 -0.25 -0.70 7.43
CA ILE A 213 0.96 -1.50 7.58
C ILE A 213 0.79 -2.84 6.85
N ILE A 214 1.76 -3.19 6.02
CA ILE A 214 1.78 -4.41 5.21
C ILE A 214 3.03 -5.26 5.52
N ASP A 215 3.14 -6.45 4.90
CA ASP A 215 4.32 -7.32 4.99
C ASP A 215 4.57 -7.90 6.41
N LEU A 216 3.52 -8.52 6.99
CA LEU A 216 3.58 -9.18 8.30
C LEU A 216 4.31 -10.53 8.27
N GLU A 217 4.88 -10.94 7.15
CA GLU A 217 5.63 -12.19 7.00
C GLU A 217 6.93 -12.22 7.79
N ALA A 218 7.42 -11.07 8.25
CA ALA A 218 8.53 -10.96 9.19
C ALA A 218 8.08 -10.89 10.66
N ALA A 219 6.79 -10.69 10.92
CA ALA A 219 6.28 -10.49 12.26
C ALA A 219 6.51 -11.70 13.17
N GLY A 220 6.58 -11.47 14.48
CA GLY A 220 6.67 -12.55 15.45
C GLY A 220 6.40 -12.09 16.86
N LEU A 221 6.52 -13.00 17.82
CA LEU A 221 6.14 -12.74 19.21
C LEU A 221 7.03 -11.68 19.87
N ASP A 222 6.46 -10.87 20.74
CA ASP A 222 7.21 -9.94 21.58
C ASP A 222 8.22 -10.71 22.44
N LYS A 223 9.46 -10.20 22.50
CA LYS A 223 10.59 -10.78 23.26
C LYS A 223 11.06 -12.15 22.73
N GLU A 224 10.72 -12.51 21.50
CA GLU A 224 11.34 -13.67 20.85
C GLU A 224 12.86 -13.45 20.71
N GLU A 225 13.61 -14.53 20.93
CA GLU A 225 15.06 -14.53 20.82
C GLU A 225 15.51 -14.32 19.38
N TRP A 226 16.54 -13.49 19.21
CA TRP A 226 17.17 -13.27 17.92
C TRP A 226 18.19 -14.37 17.62
N LEU A 227 17.94 -15.15 16.56
CA LEU A 227 18.80 -16.27 16.15
C LEU A 227 19.84 -15.91 15.08
N GLY A 228 20.19 -14.63 14.92
CA GLY A 228 21.37 -14.21 14.15
C GLY A 228 21.15 -13.75 12.70
N ASN A 229 19.94 -13.85 12.14
CA ASN A 229 19.63 -13.37 10.79
C ASN A 229 18.68 -12.17 10.85
N GLY A 230 19.22 -10.99 11.23
CA GLY A 230 18.45 -9.74 11.19
C GLY A 230 18.05 -9.38 9.76
N LEU A 231 16.93 -8.65 9.60
CA LEU A 231 16.60 -8.04 8.31
C LEU A 231 17.61 -6.93 8.02
N ARG A 232 17.78 -6.57 6.75
CA ARG A 232 18.80 -5.59 6.32
C ARG A 232 18.71 -4.23 7.03
N SER A 233 17.52 -3.86 7.51
CA SER A 233 17.24 -2.61 8.20
C SER A 233 17.64 -2.62 9.69
N TRP A 234 18.01 -3.78 10.25
CA TRP A 234 18.27 -3.92 11.68
C TRP A 234 19.60 -3.29 12.10
N ASP A 235 19.60 -2.60 13.23
CA ASP A 235 20.80 -2.06 13.88
C ASP A 235 20.87 -2.41 15.36
N ALA A 236 21.98 -2.04 16.01
CA ALA A 236 22.25 -2.37 17.41
C ALA A 236 21.22 -1.78 18.39
N GLY A 237 20.57 -0.65 18.05
CA GLY A 237 19.55 -0.01 18.89
C GLY A 237 18.19 -0.72 18.86
N MET A 238 17.99 -1.67 17.95
CA MET A 238 16.74 -2.42 17.81
C MET A 238 16.66 -3.65 18.71
N LEU A 239 17.76 -4.09 19.30
CA LEU A 239 17.81 -5.29 20.11
C LEU A 239 18.07 -4.93 21.56
N LYS A 240 17.37 -5.60 22.47
CA LYS A 240 17.65 -5.51 23.90
C LYS A 240 18.39 -6.75 24.34
N ASP A 241 19.39 -6.58 25.19
CA ASP A 241 20.02 -7.70 25.85
C ASP A 241 19.17 -8.15 27.05
N ARG A 242 18.92 -9.46 27.11
CA ARG A 242 18.26 -10.12 28.23
C ARG A 242 18.95 -11.45 28.45
N ASP A 243 19.57 -11.63 29.61
CA ASP A 243 20.24 -12.87 30.01
C ASP A 243 21.31 -13.34 28.99
N GLY A 244 22.05 -12.40 28.40
CA GLY A 244 23.07 -12.65 27.37
C GLY A 244 22.51 -12.94 25.98
N LYS A 245 21.19 -12.82 25.80
CA LYS A 245 20.50 -13.02 24.52
C LYS A 245 19.95 -11.71 24.00
N LYS A 246 20.05 -11.50 22.70
CA LYS A 246 19.41 -10.38 22.03
C LYS A 246 17.95 -10.71 21.75
N ILE A 247 17.04 -9.84 22.16
CA ILE A 247 15.61 -9.98 21.93
C ILE A 247 15.06 -8.79 21.16
N TYR A 248 14.09 -9.06 20.29
CA TYR A 248 13.31 -8.02 19.62
C TYR A 248 12.03 -7.75 20.41
N THR A 249 11.67 -6.49 20.61
CA THR A 249 10.54 -6.10 21.47
C THR A 249 9.59 -5.14 20.78
N LYS A 250 8.41 -4.91 21.36
CA LYS A 250 7.51 -3.82 20.95
C LYS A 250 8.22 -2.47 20.89
N GLY A 251 9.12 -2.20 21.84
CA GLY A 251 9.94 -0.98 21.83
C GLY A 251 10.91 -0.89 20.66
N SER A 252 11.29 -2.03 20.08
CA SER A 252 12.13 -2.09 18.88
C SER A 252 11.38 -1.60 17.64
N ASP A 253 10.09 -1.94 17.51
CA ASP A 253 9.22 -1.36 16.47
C ASP A 253 9.10 0.17 16.65
N MET A 254 8.93 0.63 17.89
CA MET A 254 8.85 2.07 18.18
C MET A 254 10.14 2.82 17.81
N TYR A 255 11.29 2.21 18.06
CA TYR A 255 12.58 2.77 17.64
C TYR A 255 12.70 2.83 16.11
N GLN A 256 12.29 1.78 15.39
CA GLN A 256 12.26 1.81 13.92
C GLN A 256 11.34 2.91 13.38
N LEU A 257 10.14 3.07 13.94
CA LEU A 257 9.25 4.15 13.56
C LEU A 257 9.88 5.53 13.78
N GLY A 258 10.55 5.74 14.91
CA GLY A 258 11.28 6.97 15.19
C GLY A 258 12.34 7.28 14.13
N LYS A 259 13.11 6.28 13.69
CA LYS A 259 14.08 6.43 12.59
C LYS A 259 13.41 6.86 11.28
N LEU A 260 12.28 6.25 10.92
CA LEU A 260 11.56 6.56 9.68
C LEU A 260 11.03 8.00 9.68
N ILE A 261 10.57 8.49 10.83
CA ILE A 261 10.12 9.87 11.00
C ILE A 261 11.28 10.84 10.79
N VAL A 262 12.43 10.58 11.42
CA VAL A 262 13.63 11.43 11.28
C VAL A 262 14.14 11.44 9.84
N GLU A 263 14.17 10.28 9.18
CA GLU A 263 14.56 10.16 7.77
C GLU A 263 13.63 11.00 6.87
N CYS A 264 12.32 10.82 7.03
CA CYS A 264 11.32 11.55 6.23
C CYS A 264 11.41 13.06 6.48
N TRP A 265 11.51 13.49 7.74
CA TRP A 265 11.68 14.90 8.11
C TRP A 265 12.93 15.52 7.47
N THR A 266 14.04 14.79 7.47
CA THR A 266 15.30 15.25 6.88
C THR A 266 15.16 15.46 5.38
N LEU A 267 14.49 14.54 4.68
CA LEU A 267 14.21 14.67 3.25
C LEU A 267 13.30 15.87 2.94
N MET A 268 12.26 16.09 3.74
CA MET A 268 11.33 17.22 3.56
C MET A 268 12.03 18.57 3.74
N ARG A 269 12.94 18.68 4.72
CA ARG A 269 13.81 19.86 4.87
C ARG A 269 14.71 20.08 3.66
N ALA A 270 15.29 19.01 3.12
CA ALA A 270 16.14 19.08 1.93
C ALA A 270 15.37 19.52 0.67
N TRP A 271 14.05 19.27 0.62
CA TRP A 271 13.17 19.69 -0.47
C TRP A 271 12.72 21.16 -0.41
N GLY A 272 13.21 21.93 0.57
CA GLY A 272 12.98 23.37 0.63
C GLY A 272 11.61 23.78 1.16
N GLU A 273 10.89 22.88 1.85
CA GLU A 273 9.76 23.31 2.65
C GLU A 273 10.25 24.22 3.79
N ASN A 274 9.68 25.43 3.88
CA ASN A 274 9.88 26.38 4.99
C ASN A 274 9.34 25.79 6.30
N MET A 275 10.00 24.76 6.84
CA MET A 275 9.72 24.25 8.18
C MET A 275 10.42 25.15 9.19
N GLN A 276 9.70 26.16 9.67
CA GLN A 276 10.13 27.01 10.80
C GLN A 276 10.17 26.27 12.15
N GLN A 277 10.00 24.95 12.19
CA GLN A 277 10.00 24.19 13.44
C GLN A 277 11.21 23.23 13.54
N GLU A 278 11.77 23.19 14.73
CA GLU A 278 13.00 22.49 15.10
C GLU A 278 12.81 20.98 15.30
N PRO A 279 13.90 20.18 15.38
CA PRO A 279 13.88 18.71 15.56
C PRO A 279 12.99 18.19 16.71
N GLY A 280 12.68 19.04 17.70
CA GLY A 280 11.75 18.74 18.78
C GLY A 280 10.30 18.47 18.33
N ALA A 281 9.92 18.87 17.10
CA ALA A 281 8.58 18.62 16.56
C ALA A 281 8.31 17.13 16.29
N ALA A 282 9.31 16.36 15.84
CA ALA A 282 9.16 14.92 15.61
C ALA A 282 9.01 14.14 16.93
N ALA A 283 9.79 14.53 17.96
CA ALA A 283 9.69 13.98 19.29
C ALA A 283 8.34 14.35 19.95
N LYS A 284 7.90 15.60 19.80
CA LYS A 284 6.59 16.07 20.27
C LYS A 284 5.43 15.38 19.52
N MET A 285 5.54 15.17 18.21
CA MET A 285 4.54 14.42 17.43
C MET A 285 4.45 12.96 17.88
N LEU A 286 5.58 12.33 18.20
CA LEU A 286 5.59 11.01 18.83
C LEU A 286 4.98 11.05 20.23
N GLU A 287 5.32 12.03 21.06
CA GLU A 287 4.73 12.18 22.40
C GLU A 287 3.22 12.42 22.34
N ASP A 288 2.73 13.35 21.51
CA ASP A 288 1.32 13.70 21.38
C ASP A 288 0.49 12.52 20.84
N ASN A 289 0.96 11.85 19.77
CA ASN A 289 0.26 10.69 19.20
C ASN A 289 0.46 9.40 20.02
N CYS A 290 1.60 9.23 20.70
CA CYS A 290 1.76 8.13 21.65
C CYS A 290 0.90 8.36 22.88
N MET A 291 0.67 9.58 23.37
CA MET A 291 -0.19 9.78 24.55
C MET A 291 -1.65 9.40 24.27
N GLU A 292 -2.17 9.61 23.05
CA GLU A 292 -3.51 9.12 22.67
C GLU A 292 -3.55 7.58 22.43
N GLY A 293 -2.48 6.96 21.93
CA GLY A 293 -2.42 5.52 21.67
C GLY A 293 -1.88 4.62 22.80
N CYS A 294 -1.06 5.18 23.70
CA CYS A 294 -0.19 4.45 24.65
C CYS A 294 -0.74 4.39 26.09
N GLU A 295 -1.83 5.10 26.43
CA GLU A 295 -2.58 4.80 27.66
C GLU A 295 -3.00 3.31 27.73
N ARG A 296 -3.01 2.60 26.59
CA ARG A 296 -3.24 1.15 26.48
C ARG A 296 -1.99 0.26 26.38
N CYS A 297 -0.79 0.76 26.07
CA CYS A 297 0.39 -0.08 25.74
C CYS A 297 1.43 -0.20 26.87
N GLY A 298 1.28 0.56 27.96
CA GLY A 298 2.22 0.53 29.07
C GLY A 298 3.37 1.53 28.89
N LYS A 299 3.53 2.36 29.92
CA LYS A 299 4.41 3.53 30.05
C LYS A 299 5.67 3.51 29.19
N PHE A 300 5.72 4.44 28.22
CA PHE A 300 6.96 4.91 27.62
C PHE A 300 7.80 5.57 28.73
N ASP A 301 8.97 5.02 29.06
CA ASP A 301 9.86 5.61 30.06
C ASP A 301 10.62 6.77 29.41
N THR A 302 10.15 7.99 29.66
CA THR A 302 10.69 9.26 29.13
C THR A 302 12.03 9.66 29.77
N LYS A 303 12.68 8.80 30.56
CA LYS A 303 13.93 9.13 31.27
C LYS A 303 15.21 9.02 30.43
N SER A 304 15.16 8.59 29.17
CA SER A 304 16.32 8.61 28.27
C SER A 304 16.49 9.96 27.55
N LYS A 305 16.55 11.07 28.29
CA LYS A 305 16.82 12.42 27.75
C LYS A 305 18.31 12.76 27.62
N ARG A 306 19.18 11.79 27.34
CA ARG A 306 20.61 12.07 27.08
C ARG A 306 21.09 11.26 25.88
N GLY A 307 21.04 11.86 24.71
CA GLY A 307 21.54 11.28 23.47
C GLY A 307 20.59 11.46 22.29
N PHE A 308 20.16 12.70 22.04
CA PHE A 308 19.76 13.18 20.73
C PHE A 308 20.64 14.37 20.39
#